data_AF-Q05T32-F1
#
_entry.id   AF-Q05T32-F1
#
_cell.length_a   1.000
_cell.length_b   1.000
_cell.length_c   1.000
_cell.angle_alpha   90.00
_cell.angle_beta   90.00
_cell.angle_gamma   90.00
#
_symmetry.space_group_name_H-M   'P 1'
#
loop_
_entity.id
_entity.type
_entity.pdbx_description
1 polymer ?
#
loop_
_entity_poly.entity_id
_entity_poly.type
_entity_poly.pdbx_seq_one_letter_code
_entity_poly.pdbx_strand_id
1 'polypeptide(L)'
;MVASQQSIGNPRQIGLAKLAAGMPLVQAFQGDPSQAPPQLWNRRLGINPASSLWKRLGRALWWQAWSGDGQAYLVIPAWLWSDQPPSGVSARRLDGLVVISADALNQQQLQQQLASASGARSTAPLQAACIRKLDSSPAVYWQPEALARLSGALSPLLQQARYGCLSLRLHNESLQWQGWAGRRSFAGAPSNLALMESFAMPELSSSKDPSPLLSVQGQQLGLLFNALASREIIREPLEQYYGFAQPEREQILKAPFHLRLVPQAEGAYQAGLQLQISLPHKSQAMQRSLKVLSGRLRDQGLRVSKPSATSWIDPQGTSRQVVGGWLWIAPKTDESVLSVGLGLSPAATVFTGPKANPNKDLTLSLSVNPRDLAERGLLSGTWPRVVRQTPRLQLTLKSMGGVSSSATDWMELRGQLALAAAGES
;
A
#
# COMPACT_ATOMS: atom_id res chain seq x y z
N MET A 1 0.49 7.93 -26.27
CA MET A 1 0.08 9.33 -26.03
C MET A 1 1.01 9.90 -24.97
N VAL A 2 1.92 10.80 -25.37
CA VAL A 2 2.78 11.52 -24.44
C VAL A 2 1.89 12.51 -23.70
N ALA A 3 1.81 12.40 -22.37
CA ALA A 3 1.07 13.36 -21.56
C ALA A 3 1.64 14.76 -21.83
N SER A 4 0.76 15.68 -22.19
CA SER A 4 1.07 17.08 -22.43
C SER A 4 1.80 17.65 -21.20
N GLN A 5 3.00 18.18 -21.42
CA GLN A 5 3.82 18.87 -20.43
C GLN A 5 3.14 20.20 -20.04
N GLN A 6 2.04 20.15 -19.28
CA GLN A 6 1.43 21.33 -18.71
C GLN A 6 2.04 21.59 -17.34
N SER A 7 2.76 22.72 -17.24
CA SER A 7 3.39 23.21 -16.02
C SER A 7 2.34 23.60 -14.97
N ILE A 8 2.77 23.61 -13.71
CA ILE A 8 2.02 24.21 -12.59
C ILE A 8 1.85 25.70 -12.92
N GLY A 9 0.62 26.11 -13.26
CA GLY A 9 0.40 27.42 -13.87
C GLY A 9 -0.54 28.34 -13.09
N ASN A 10 -1.56 27.78 -12.42
CA ASN A 10 -2.52 28.60 -11.68
C ASN A 10 -2.09 28.80 -10.21
N PRO A 11 -2.50 29.90 -9.53
CA PRO A 11 -2.10 30.18 -8.16
C PRO A 11 -2.39 29.00 -7.22
N ARG A 12 -3.57 28.40 -7.32
CA ARG A 12 -4.01 27.29 -6.46
C ARG A 12 -3.07 26.08 -6.55
N GLN A 13 -2.63 25.71 -7.75
CA GLN A 13 -1.66 24.64 -7.97
C GLN A 13 -0.28 25.00 -7.39
N ILE A 14 0.14 26.27 -7.46
CA ILE A 14 1.36 26.74 -6.79
C ILE A 14 1.22 26.58 -5.26
N GLY A 15 0.08 26.97 -4.70
CA GLY A 15 -0.23 26.80 -3.28
C GLY A 15 -0.21 25.33 -2.85
N LEU A 16 -0.84 24.45 -3.64
CA LEU A 16 -0.85 23.00 -3.40
C LEU A 16 0.56 22.40 -3.50
N ALA A 17 1.39 22.86 -4.43
CA ALA A 17 2.78 22.41 -4.54
C ALA A 17 3.62 22.77 -3.31
N LYS A 18 3.49 24.01 -2.82
CA LYS A 18 4.14 24.46 -1.58
C LYS A 18 3.65 23.64 -0.37
N LEU A 19 2.34 23.41 -0.29
CA LEU A 19 1.74 22.63 0.77
C LEU A 19 2.23 21.18 0.76
N ALA A 20 2.20 20.51 -0.40
CA ALA A 20 2.66 19.14 -0.57
C ALA A 20 4.15 18.97 -0.23
N ALA A 21 4.98 19.98 -0.50
CA ALA A 21 6.38 19.95 -0.13
C ALA A 21 6.63 20.08 1.38
N GLY A 22 5.80 20.85 2.09
CA GLY A 22 5.93 21.07 3.53
C GLY A 22 5.16 20.10 4.42
N MET A 23 4.24 19.32 3.85
CA MET A 23 3.31 18.48 4.61
C MET A 23 3.48 16.99 4.27
N PRO A 24 3.61 16.12 5.29
CA PRO A 24 3.63 14.67 5.09
C PRO A 24 2.41 14.09 4.39
N LEU A 25 1.23 14.68 4.56
CA LEU A 25 -0.03 14.19 4.00
C LEU A 25 -0.89 15.37 3.55
N VAL A 26 -1.42 15.29 2.33
CA VAL A 26 -2.43 16.21 1.80
C VAL A 26 -3.55 15.39 1.19
N GLN A 27 -4.79 15.69 1.55
CA GLN A 27 -5.98 15.02 1.03
C GLN A 27 -6.94 16.05 0.45
N ALA A 28 -7.34 15.85 -0.80
CA ALA A 28 -8.36 16.60 -1.49
C ALA A 28 -9.72 15.90 -1.35
N PHE A 29 -10.74 16.67 -1.04
CA PHE A 29 -12.11 16.21 -0.83
C PHE A 29 -13.05 17.05 -1.67
N GLN A 30 -14.14 16.43 -2.13
CA GLN A 30 -15.23 17.16 -2.77
C GLN A 30 -16.24 17.62 -1.72
N GLY A 31 -16.69 18.87 -1.84
CA GLY A 31 -17.81 19.38 -1.06
C GLY A 31 -19.13 18.71 -1.47
N ASP A 32 -20.02 18.52 -0.50
CA ASP A 32 -21.40 18.12 -0.75
C ASP A 32 -22.34 19.01 0.09
N PRO A 33 -23.01 19.99 -0.53
CA PRO A 33 -23.85 20.93 0.20
C PRO A 33 -25.11 20.28 0.79
N SER A 34 -25.43 19.03 0.41
CA SER A 34 -26.53 18.26 1.01
C SER A 34 -26.17 17.64 2.36
N GLN A 35 -24.87 17.53 2.67
CA GLN A 35 -24.38 16.99 3.93
C GLN A 35 -23.93 18.10 4.89
N ALA A 36 -23.91 17.78 6.18
CA ALA A 36 -23.32 18.65 7.18
C ALA A 36 -21.81 18.84 6.94
N PRO A 37 -21.23 20.01 7.26
CA PRO A 37 -19.80 20.22 7.14
C PRO A 37 -19.02 19.19 7.98
N PRO A 38 -17.89 18.65 7.48
CA PRO A 38 -17.05 17.74 8.24
C PRO A 38 -16.61 18.35 9.57
N GLN A 39 -16.40 17.51 10.60
CA GLN A 39 -16.06 17.99 11.96
C GLN A 39 -14.87 18.95 11.99
N LEU A 40 -13.87 18.76 11.11
CA LEU A 40 -12.71 19.67 11.02
C LEU A 40 -13.14 21.11 10.71
N TRP A 41 -14.13 21.31 9.85
CA TRP A 41 -14.65 22.65 9.54
C TRP A 41 -15.19 23.33 10.79
N ASN A 42 -16.05 22.63 11.53
CA ASN A 42 -16.63 23.16 12.76
C ASN A 42 -15.57 23.46 13.82
N ARG A 43 -14.55 22.59 13.96
CA ARG A 43 -13.44 22.78 14.92
C ARG A 43 -12.55 23.97 14.56
N ARG A 44 -12.44 24.34 13.28
CA ARG A 44 -11.54 25.40 12.79
C ARG A 44 -12.24 26.75 12.62
N LEU A 45 -13.54 26.74 12.33
CA LEU A 45 -14.31 27.94 11.97
C LEU A 45 -15.46 28.25 12.93
N GLY A 46 -15.83 27.31 13.81
CA GLY A 46 -17.10 27.35 14.53
C GLY A 46 -18.28 26.92 13.65
N ILE A 47 -19.42 26.61 14.29
CA ILE A 47 -20.58 25.96 13.63
C ILE A 47 -21.19 26.85 12.53
N ASN A 48 -21.49 28.12 12.83
CA ASN A 48 -22.18 29.00 11.89
C ASN A 48 -21.29 29.39 10.69
N PRO A 49 -20.03 29.82 10.87
CA PRO A 49 -19.16 30.13 9.73
C PRO A 49 -18.85 28.88 8.90
N ALA A 50 -18.65 27.71 9.52
CA ALA A 50 -18.45 26.45 8.80
C ALA A 50 -19.64 26.11 7.90
N SER A 51 -20.88 26.17 8.43
CA SER A 51 -22.08 25.88 7.65
C SER A 51 -22.27 26.83 6.47
N SER A 52 -22.05 28.13 6.69
CA SER A 52 -22.16 29.15 5.65
C SER A 52 -21.14 28.95 4.51
N LEU A 53 -19.86 28.75 4.87
CA LEU A 53 -18.81 28.51 3.88
C LEU A 53 -18.97 27.17 3.18
N TRP A 54 -19.45 26.12 3.86
CA TRP A 54 -19.73 24.81 3.24
C TRP A 54 -20.82 24.89 2.17
N LYS A 55 -21.91 25.61 2.44
CA LYS A 55 -22.96 25.86 1.44
C LYS A 55 -22.43 26.63 0.23
N ARG A 56 -21.59 27.65 0.45
CA ARG A 56 -20.95 28.44 -0.60
C ARG A 56 -19.90 27.65 -1.40
N LEU A 57 -19.18 26.73 -0.77
CA LEU A 57 -18.25 25.83 -1.45
C LEU A 57 -18.98 24.97 -2.48
N GLY A 58 -20.20 24.52 -2.16
CA GLY A 58 -20.97 23.65 -3.03
C GLY A 58 -20.22 22.35 -3.32
N ARG A 59 -20.04 22.03 -4.60
CA ARG A 59 -19.32 20.83 -5.06
C ARG A 59 -17.83 21.05 -5.37
N ALA A 60 -17.29 22.22 -5.02
CA ALA A 60 -15.88 22.52 -5.20
C ALA A 60 -15.00 21.70 -4.23
N LEU A 61 -13.71 21.61 -4.56
CA LEU A 61 -12.74 20.92 -3.73
C LEU A 61 -12.30 21.77 -2.52
N TRP A 62 -12.01 21.07 -1.44
CA TRP A 62 -11.29 21.56 -0.28
C TRP A 62 -10.25 20.51 0.13
N TRP A 63 -9.30 20.88 0.98
CA TRP A 63 -8.21 19.99 1.36
C TRP A 63 -8.00 19.92 2.87
N GLN A 64 -7.43 18.80 3.31
CA GLN A 64 -6.82 18.65 4.63
C GLN A 64 -5.33 18.41 4.43
N ALA A 65 -4.53 19.02 5.30
CA ALA A 65 -3.10 18.74 5.37
C ALA A 65 -2.70 18.41 6.80
N TRP A 66 -1.74 17.51 6.97
CA TRP A 66 -1.24 17.12 8.29
C TRP A 66 0.23 17.45 8.40
N SER A 67 0.60 18.08 9.52
CA SER A 67 2.00 18.26 9.90
C SER A 67 2.55 17.05 10.68
N GLY A 68 3.86 17.07 10.91
CA GLY A 68 4.57 16.07 11.71
C GLY A 68 4.11 15.96 13.17
N ASP A 69 3.36 16.92 13.70
CA ASP A 69 2.77 16.83 15.05
C ASP A 69 1.41 16.09 15.08
N GLY A 70 0.86 15.73 13.90
CA GLY A 70 -0.43 15.05 13.76
C GLY A 70 -1.64 15.99 13.71
N GLN A 71 -1.46 17.30 13.79
CA GLN A 71 -2.57 18.25 13.66
C GLN A 71 -3.01 18.40 12.19
N ALA A 72 -4.33 18.42 11.99
CA ALA A 72 -4.94 18.64 10.68
C ALA A 72 -5.24 20.12 10.45
N TYR A 73 -4.75 20.67 9.36
CA TYR A 73 -5.12 21.99 8.85
C TYR A 73 -6.30 21.87 7.90
N LEU A 74 -7.23 22.81 8.00
CA LEU A 74 -8.28 22.97 7.00
C LEU A 74 -7.76 23.88 5.90
N VAL A 75 -7.85 23.44 4.65
CA VAL A 75 -7.39 24.21 3.50
C VAL A 75 -8.55 24.39 2.54
N ILE A 76 -8.80 25.64 2.14
CA ILE A 76 -9.92 26.00 1.27
C ILE A 76 -9.45 26.88 0.12
N PRO A 77 -10.20 26.96 -1.00
CA PRO A 77 -9.91 27.89 -2.07
C PRO A 77 -9.97 29.35 -1.59
N ALA A 78 -9.06 30.20 -2.05
CA ALA A 78 -9.00 31.60 -1.61
C ALA A 78 -10.24 32.43 -1.97
N TRP A 79 -10.95 32.07 -3.04
CA TRP A 79 -12.21 32.75 -3.42
C TRP A 79 -13.34 32.54 -2.41
N LEU A 80 -13.26 31.49 -1.59
CA LEU A 80 -14.26 31.20 -0.57
C LEU A 80 -14.08 32.09 0.68
N TRP A 81 -12.86 32.61 0.89
CA TRP A 81 -12.48 33.37 2.08
C TRP A 81 -12.78 34.87 1.93
N SER A 82 -13.34 35.49 2.97
CA SER A 82 -13.52 36.94 3.07
C SER A 82 -12.28 37.63 3.63
N ASP A 83 -12.09 38.91 3.30
CA ASP A 83 -10.98 39.71 3.86
C ASP A 83 -11.18 40.08 5.33
N GLN A 84 -12.41 39.99 5.83
CA GLN A 84 -12.73 40.03 7.26
C GLN A 84 -12.95 38.58 7.75
N PRO A 85 -11.94 37.92 8.33
CA PRO A 85 -12.10 36.57 8.85
C PRO A 85 -12.95 36.59 10.13
N PRO A 86 -13.61 35.46 10.48
CA PRO A 86 -14.25 35.34 11.78
C PRO A 86 -13.22 35.59 12.90
N SER A 87 -13.61 36.34 13.93
CA SER A 87 -12.75 36.66 15.07
C SER A 87 -12.21 35.39 15.72
N GLY A 88 -10.90 35.33 15.97
CA GLY A 88 -10.24 34.19 16.62
C GLY A 88 -9.85 33.05 15.69
N VAL A 89 -10.03 33.17 14.37
CA VAL A 89 -9.57 32.15 13.42
C VAL A 89 -8.14 32.41 12.96
N SER A 90 -7.24 31.46 13.21
CA SER A 90 -5.85 31.48 12.74
C SER A 90 -5.73 31.00 11.29
N ALA A 91 -5.81 31.93 10.34
CA ALA A 91 -5.76 31.63 8.91
C ALA A 91 -4.60 32.32 8.18
N ARG A 92 -4.06 31.69 7.13
CA ARG A 92 -3.01 32.24 6.27
C ARG A 92 -3.33 32.00 4.79
N ARG A 93 -3.20 33.05 3.97
CA ARG A 93 -3.25 32.92 2.50
C ARG A 93 -1.96 32.27 1.97
N LEU A 94 -2.11 31.34 1.03
CA LEU A 94 -1.02 30.61 0.37
C LEU A 94 -1.40 30.41 -1.10
N ASP A 95 -0.99 31.32 -1.98
CA ASP A 95 -1.18 31.26 -3.45
C ASP A 95 -2.49 30.59 -3.89
N GLY A 96 -3.60 31.35 -3.92
CA GLY A 96 -4.90 30.80 -4.32
C GLY A 96 -5.57 29.86 -3.29
N LEU A 97 -4.92 29.58 -2.14
CA LEU A 97 -5.49 28.84 -1.01
C LEU A 97 -5.53 29.70 0.27
N VAL A 98 -6.34 29.27 1.23
CA VAL A 98 -6.27 29.68 2.63
C VAL A 98 -6.10 28.45 3.51
N VAL A 99 -5.07 28.45 4.35
CA VAL A 99 -4.77 27.40 5.33
C VAL A 99 -5.19 27.88 6.71
N ILE A 100 -6.08 27.14 7.35
CA ILE A 100 -6.68 27.46 8.65
C ILE A 100 -6.13 26.46 9.68
N SER A 101 -5.48 26.99 10.70
CA SER A 101 -4.80 26.26 11.76
C SER A 101 -5.70 26.08 12.98
N ALA A 102 -5.29 25.25 13.94
CA ALA A 102 -6.02 25.12 15.20
C ALA A 102 -5.96 26.40 16.04
N ASP A 103 -4.78 27.01 16.09
CA ASP A 103 -4.47 28.19 16.89
C ASP A 103 -3.23 28.92 16.30
N ALA A 104 -2.78 29.97 17.01
CA ALA A 104 -1.65 30.79 16.61
C ALA A 104 -0.31 30.02 16.65
N LEU A 105 -0.14 29.04 17.54
CA LEU A 105 1.08 28.25 17.63
C LEU A 105 1.21 27.31 16.41
N ASN A 106 0.16 26.58 16.07
CA ASN A 106 0.14 25.77 14.86
C ASN A 106 0.30 26.63 13.60
N GLN A 107 -0.24 27.86 13.61
CA GLN A 107 -0.02 28.80 12.52
C GLN A 107 1.46 29.16 12.37
N GLN A 108 2.18 29.41 13.48
CA GLN A 108 3.64 29.66 13.46
C GLN A 108 4.44 28.46 12.94
N GLN A 109 4.10 27.25 13.40
CA GLN A 109 4.73 26.01 12.93
C GLN A 109 4.52 25.78 11.43
N LEU A 110 3.30 26.01 10.94
CA LEU A 110 2.99 25.99 9.51
C LEU A 110 3.91 26.95 8.73
N GLN A 111 4.17 28.15 9.25
CA GLN A 111 5.05 29.11 8.57
C GLN A 111 6.48 28.58 8.45
N GLN A 112 7.01 28.02 9.53
CA GLN A 112 8.35 27.46 9.57
C GLN A 112 8.48 26.29 8.58
N GLN A 113 7.51 25.38 8.57
CA GLN A 113 7.49 24.23 7.65
C GLN A 113 7.44 24.66 6.18
N LEU A 114 6.56 25.61 5.84
CA LEU A 114 6.45 26.12 4.47
C LEU A 114 7.72 26.89 4.04
N ALA A 115 8.37 27.62 4.95
CA ALA A 115 9.63 28.29 4.67
C ALA A 115 10.75 27.28 4.36
N SER A 116 10.88 26.21 5.15
CA SER A 116 11.86 25.15 4.88
C SER A 116 11.58 24.39 3.57
N ALA A 117 10.31 24.30 3.17
CA ALA A 117 9.89 23.63 1.94
C ALA A 117 10.02 24.49 0.67
N SER A 118 10.42 25.76 0.78
CA SER A 118 10.34 26.78 -0.28
C SER A 118 11.24 26.55 -1.50
N GLY A 119 11.98 25.44 -1.57
CA GLY A 119 12.73 24.99 -2.76
C GLY A 119 11.89 24.20 -3.79
N ALA A 120 10.61 23.96 -3.54
CA ALA A 120 9.80 22.97 -4.28
C ALA A 120 9.07 23.49 -5.55
N ARG A 121 9.69 24.38 -6.34
CA ARG A 121 9.29 24.51 -7.76
C ARG A 121 9.87 23.34 -8.56
N SER A 122 9.52 22.12 -8.18
CA SER A 122 9.91 20.96 -8.97
C SER A 122 9.16 21.00 -10.29
N THR A 123 9.90 21.06 -11.39
CA THR A 123 9.38 20.92 -12.75
C THR A 123 9.19 19.45 -13.15
N ALA A 124 9.42 18.51 -12.21
CA ALA A 124 9.28 17.09 -12.47
C ALA A 124 7.84 16.77 -12.90
N PRO A 125 7.64 16.14 -14.08
CA PRO A 125 6.31 15.88 -14.61
C PRO A 125 5.42 15.07 -13.67
N LEU A 126 5.99 14.12 -12.92
CA LEU A 126 5.27 13.29 -11.96
C LEU A 126 4.74 14.10 -10.76
N GLN A 127 5.55 15.02 -10.23
CA GLN A 127 5.11 15.93 -9.16
C GLN A 127 4.00 16.85 -9.68
N ALA A 128 4.18 17.45 -10.87
CA ALA A 128 3.16 18.31 -11.47
C ALA A 128 1.84 17.56 -11.71
N ALA A 129 1.90 16.31 -12.19
CA ALA A 129 0.73 15.46 -12.39
C ALA A 129 -0.02 15.17 -11.08
N CYS A 130 0.72 14.91 -9.99
CA CYS A 130 0.10 14.76 -8.69
C CYS A 130 -0.61 16.04 -8.22
N ILE A 131 0.04 17.21 -8.36
CA ILE A 131 -0.58 18.49 -7.98
C ILE A 131 -1.85 18.74 -8.80
N ARG A 132 -1.86 18.44 -10.11
CA ARG A 132 -3.07 18.52 -10.94
C ARG A 132 -4.18 17.60 -10.42
N LYS A 133 -3.87 16.38 -9.99
CA LYS A 133 -4.88 15.46 -9.40
C LYS A 133 -5.47 16.03 -8.11
N LEU A 134 -4.63 16.57 -7.21
CA LEU A 134 -5.09 17.27 -6.00
C LEU A 134 -5.96 18.49 -6.31
N ASP A 135 -5.72 19.16 -7.44
CA ASP A 135 -6.43 20.36 -7.86
C ASP A 135 -7.80 20.09 -8.54
N SER A 136 -8.02 18.86 -9.00
CA SER A 136 -9.13 18.52 -9.91
C SER A 136 -10.03 17.37 -9.46
N SER A 137 -9.61 16.56 -8.49
CA SER A 137 -10.38 15.40 -8.02
C SER A 137 -10.13 15.10 -6.54
N PRO A 138 -11.02 14.32 -5.88
CA PRO A 138 -10.68 13.69 -4.61
C PRO A 138 -9.39 12.89 -4.76
N ALA A 139 -8.39 13.19 -3.95
CA ALA A 139 -7.05 12.66 -4.13
C ALA A 139 -6.25 12.71 -2.82
N VAL A 140 -5.21 11.92 -2.73
CA VAL A 140 -4.32 11.83 -1.56
C VAL A 140 -2.90 11.89 -2.05
N TYR A 141 -2.10 12.74 -1.45
CA TYR A 141 -0.65 12.79 -1.59
C TYR A 141 0.00 12.47 -0.24
N TRP A 142 1.02 11.62 -0.23
CA TRP A 142 1.73 11.26 0.99
C TRP A 142 3.25 11.19 0.79
N GLN A 143 3.93 11.44 1.90
CA GLN A 143 5.36 11.26 2.11
C GLN A 143 5.63 10.12 3.13
N PRO A 144 6.89 9.67 3.30
CA PRO A 144 7.22 8.51 4.11
C PRO A 144 6.72 8.60 5.57
N GLU A 145 6.76 9.79 6.16
CA GLU A 145 6.37 10.03 7.55
C GLU A 145 4.88 9.79 7.76
N ALA A 146 4.04 10.20 6.80
CA ALA A 146 2.61 9.94 6.84
C ALA A 146 2.32 8.45 6.66
N LEU A 147 2.98 7.81 5.70
CA LEU A 147 2.79 6.38 5.46
C LEU A 147 3.15 5.55 6.69
N ALA A 148 4.28 5.85 7.34
CA ALA A 148 4.71 5.15 8.55
C ALA A 148 3.68 5.24 9.68
N ARG A 149 3.08 6.42 9.88
CA ARG A 149 2.02 6.61 10.90
C ARG A 149 0.75 5.86 10.57
N LEU A 150 0.32 5.88 9.31
CA LEU A 150 -0.93 5.24 8.89
C LEU A 150 -0.83 3.71 8.85
N SER A 151 0.35 3.17 8.52
CA SER A 151 0.54 1.74 8.28
C SER A 151 0.96 0.95 9.52
N GLY A 152 1.45 1.60 10.57
CA GLY A 152 1.87 0.95 11.81
C GLY A 152 2.83 -0.23 11.54
N ALA A 153 2.47 -1.42 12.02
CA ALA A 153 3.26 -2.64 11.84
C ALA A 153 3.46 -3.06 10.37
N LEU A 154 2.63 -2.58 9.44
CA LEU A 154 2.75 -2.88 8.01
C LEU A 154 3.69 -1.93 7.26
N SER A 155 4.23 -0.89 7.92
CA SER A 155 5.14 0.08 7.29
C SER A 155 6.31 -0.56 6.53
N PRO A 156 6.95 -1.64 7.02
CA PRO A 156 8.03 -2.32 6.27
C PRO A 156 7.59 -2.93 4.93
N LEU A 157 6.32 -3.32 4.79
CA LEU A 157 5.78 -3.88 3.54
C LEU A 157 5.47 -2.81 2.50
N LEU A 158 5.26 -1.56 2.95
CA LEU A 158 4.88 -0.44 2.09
C LEU A 158 6.08 0.41 1.65
N GLN A 159 7.31 -0.07 1.87
CA GLN A 159 8.54 0.66 1.51
C GLN A 159 8.69 0.91 0.01
N GLN A 160 7.97 0.17 -0.83
CA GLN A 160 7.91 0.40 -2.27
C GLN A 160 7.08 1.65 -2.62
N ALA A 161 6.17 2.05 -1.73
CA ALA A 161 5.22 3.13 -1.93
C ALA A 161 5.41 4.26 -0.90
N ARG A 162 6.66 4.53 -0.49
CA ARG A 162 7.01 5.55 0.51
C ARG A 162 6.48 6.95 0.19
N TYR A 163 6.58 7.33 -1.06
CA TYR A 163 5.95 8.51 -1.62
C TYR A 163 4.78 8.06 -2.48
N GLY A 164 3.71 8.83 -2.52
CA GLY A 164 2.67 8.53 -3.48
C GLY A 164 1.60 9.60 -3.63
N CYS A 165 0.81 9.39 -4.67
CA CYS A 165 -0.30 10.24 -5.02
C CYS A 165 -1.36 9.40 -5.71
N LEU A 166 -2.59 9.40 -5.22
CA LEU A 166 -3.70 8.70 -5.85
C LEU A 166 -4.92 9.61 -5.94
N SER A 167 -5.67 9.49 -7.02
CA SER A 167 -7.04 10.00 -7.14
C SER A 167 -8.03 8.90 -6.79
N LEU A 168 -9.10 9.28 -6.11
CA LEU A 168 -10.19 8.42 -5.69
C LEU A 168 -11.42 8.71 -6.54
N ARG A 169 -12.16 7.67 -6.89
CA ARG A 169 -13.43 7.78 -7.59
C ARG A 169 -14.41 6.75 -7.06
N LEU A 170 -15.61 7.19 -6.74
CA LEU A 170 -16.74 6.29 -6.53
C LEU A 170 -17.35 5.94 -7.89
N HIS A 171 -17.48 4.66 -8.20
CA HIS A 171 -18.14 4.19 -9.41
C HIS A 171 -18.96 2.94 -9.08
N ASN A 172 -20.29 3.04 -9.24
CA ASN A 172 -21.26 2.05 -8.79
C ASN A 172 -21.02 1.72 -7.30
N GLU A 173 -20.94 0.44 -6.96
CA GLU A 173 -20.65 -0.06 -5.62
C GLU A 173 -19.14 -0.29 -5.39
N SER A 174 -18.28 0.51 -6.03
CA SER A 174 -16.83 0.39 -5.88
C SER A 174 -16.15 1.74 -5.65
N LEU A 175 -15.27 1.78 -4.64
CA LEU A 175 -14.31 2.87 -4.48
C LEU A 175 -13.04 2.48 -5.24
N GLN A 176 -12.73 3.20 -6.30
CA GLN A 176 -11.58 2.96 -7.16
C GLN A 176 -10.50 4.00 -6.89
N TRP A 177 -9.24 3.60 -7.04
CA TRP A 177 -8.10 4.52 -6.99
C TRP A 177 -7.09 4.25 -8.08
N GLN A 178 -6.43 5.33 -8.48
CA GLN A 178 -5.29 5.31 -9.37
C GLN A 178 -4.35 6.44 -9.04
N GLY A 179 -3.06 6.17 -9.15
CA GLY A 179 -2.06 7.19 -9.35
C GLY A 179 -0.69 6.54 -9.37
N TRP A 180 0.21 7.07 -8.55
CA TRP A 180 1.61 6.71 -8.57
C TRP A 180 2.13 6.52 -7.15
N ALA A 181 3.14 5.68 -7.05
CA ALA A 181 3.86 5.43 -5.82
C ALA A 181 5.35 5.32 -6.12
N GLY A 182 6.20 5.57 -5.13
CA GLY A 182 7.62 5.39 -5.32
C GLY A 182 8.42 5.30 -4.03
N ARG A 183 9.64 4.78 -4.15
CA ARG A 183 10.62 4.71 -3.07
C ARG A 183 11.31 6.05 -2.81
N ARG A 184 11.31 6.92 -3.83
CA ARG A 184 11.92 8.24 -3.85
C ARG A 184 10.89 9.32 -4.16
N SER A 185 11.21 10.55 -3.77
CA SER A 185 10.37 11.72 -4.01
C SER A 185 10.06 11.89 -5.51
N PHE A 186 8.83 12.30 -5.80
CA PHE A 186 8.37 12.61 -7.16
C PHE A 186 9.09 13.81 -7.76
N ALA A 187 9.67 14.67 -6.92
CA ALA A 187 10.48 15.79 -7.38
C ALA A 187 11.78 15.37 -8.09
N GLY A 188 12.25 14.14 -7.84
CA GLY A 188 13.43 13.55 -8.49
C GLY A 188 13.09 12.59 -9.64
N ALA A 189 11.83 12.51 -10.04
CA ALA A 189 11.38 11.61 -11.09
C ALA A 189 11.85 12.09 -12.47
N PRO A 190 12.35 11.20 -13.35
CA PRO A 190 12.84 11.60 -14.65
C PRO A 190 11.70 12.07 -15.56
N SER A 191 12.01 12.98 -16.48
CA SER A 191 11.01 13.65 -17.32
C SER A 191 10.37 12.76 -18.39
N ASN A 192 10.99 11.64 -18.72
CA ASN A 192 10.57 10.68 -19.73
C ASN A 192 9.67 9.55 -19.18
N LEU A 193 9.25 9.61 -17.91
CA LEU A 193 8.31 8.64 -17.36
C LEU A 193 6.98 8.67 -18.12
N ALA A 194 6.50 7.49 -18.51
CA ALA A 194 5.18 7.34 -19.08
C ALA A 194 4.11 7.54 -17.99
N LEU A 195 3.45 8.71 -18.01
CA LEU A 195 2.36 9.03 -17.09
C LEU A 195 1.04 8.51 -17.67
N MET A 196 0.47 7.49 -17.03
CA MET A 196 -0.92 7.07 -17.27
C MET A 196 -1.83 7.76 -16.25
N GLU A 197 -2.75 8.58 -16.73
CA GLU A 197 -3.68 9.35 -15.87
C GLU A 197 -5.12 8.81 -15.87
N SER A 198 -5.41 7.76 -16.66
CA SER A 198 -6.76 7.24 -16.90
C SER A 198 -7.13 6.07 -15.97
N PHE A 199 -8.30 6.18 -15.32
CA PHE A 199 -8.85 5.10 -14.52
C PHE A 199 -9.14 3.92 -15.44
N ALA A 200 -8.43 2.81 -15.24
CA ALA A 200 -8.73 1.55 -15.90
C ALA A 200 -8.99 0.51 -14.82
N MET A 201 -10.12 -0.19 -14.96
CA MET A 201 -10.56 -1.17 -13.98
C MET A 201 -9.54 -2.31 -13.88
N PRO A 202 -9.02 -2.64 -12.69
CA PRO A 202 -8.49 -3.97 -12.45
C PRO A 202 -9.65 -4.95 -12.63
N GLU A 203 -9.49 -5.99 -13.45
CA GLU A 203 -10.50 -7.03 -13.54
C GLU A 203 -10.65 -7.71 -12.18
N LEU A 204 -11.84 -7.60 -11.58
CA LEU A 204 -12.20 -8.37 -10.38
C LEU A 204 -12.28 -9.84 -10.78
N SER A 205 -11.20 -10.59 -10.58
CA SER A 205 -11.18 -12.02 -10.89
C SER A 205 -12.30 -12.74 -10.14
N SER A 206 -13.21 -13.37 -10.90
CA SER A 206 -14.33 -14.17 -10.40
C SER A 206 -13.90 -15.61 -10.07
N SER A 207 -12.74 -15.78 -9.42
CA SER A 207 -12.23 -17.13 -9.11
C SER A 207 -13.24 -17.92 -8.29
N LYS A 208 -13.52 -19.15 -8.74
CA LYS A 208 -14.41 -20.14 -8.09
C LYS A 208 -13.74 -20.93 -6.96
N ASP A 209 -12.42 -20.80 -6.77
CA ASP A 209 -11.72 -21.43 -5.65
C ASP A 209 -12.17 -20.82 -4.30
N PRO A 210 -12.12 -21.58 -3.18
CA PRO A 210 -12.27 -20.98 -1.85
C PRO A 210 -11.27 -19.83 -1.74
N SER A 211 -11.81 -18.60 -1.74
CA SER A 211 -11.00 -17.42 -1.94
C SER A 211 -10.03 -17.28 -0.76
N PRO A 212 -8.70 -17.22 -0.99
CA PRO A 212 -7.78 -16.98 0.09
C PRO A 212 -8.13 -15.64 0.75
N LEU A 213 -7.96 -15.56 2.06
CA LEU A 213 -8.18 -14.32 2.84
C LEU A 213 -7.28 -13.19 2.32
N LEU A 214 -6.08 -13.56 1.85
CA LEU A 214 -5.08 -12.68 1.27
C LEU A 214 -4.33 -13.44 0.17
N SER A 215 -4.06 -12.78 -0.95
CA SER A 215 -3.20 -13.25 -2.02
C SER A 215 -2.28 -12.11 -2.46
N VAL A 216 -0.97 -12.34 -2.40
CA VAL A 216 0.06 -11.40 -2.85
C VAL A 216 0.93 -12.09 -3.89
N GLN A 217 1.11 -11.47 -5.04
CA GLN A 217 1.98 -11.96 -6.11
C GLN A 217 2.97 -10.86 -6.47
N GLY A 218 4.23 -11.21 -6.74
CA GLY A 218 5.22 -10.24 -7.19
C GLY A 218 6.40 -10.87 -7.91
N GLN A 219 7.19 -10.03 -8.58
CA GLN A 219 8.35 -10.48 -9.37
C GLN A 219 9.57 -10.85 -8.53
N GLN A 220 9.66 -10.34 -7.29
CA GLN A 220 10.77 -10.61 -6.37
C GLN A 220 10.26 -10.63 -4.93
N LEU A 221 10.54 -11.71 -4.21
CA LEU A 221 10.16 -11.86 -2.80
C LEU A 221 10.75 -10.77 -1.89
N GLY A 222 11.91 -10.21 -2.29
CA GLY A 222 12.56 -9.09 -1.64
C GLY A 222 11.68 -7.85 -1.51
N LEU A 223 10.65 -7.67 -2.34
CA LEU A 223 9.69 -6.58 -2.18
C LEU A 223 9.00 -6.59 -0.81
N LEU A 224 8.77 -7.78 -0.25
CA LEU A 224 8.14 -7.97 1.06
C LEU A 224 9.15 -8.25 2.17
N PHE A 225 10.17 -9.05 1.87
CA PHE A 225 11.03 -9.63 2.91
C PHE A 225 12.39 -8.97 3.04
N ASN A 226 12.80 -8.06 2.15
CA ASN A 226 14.16 -7.52 2.18
C ASN A 226 14.46 -6.78 3.50
N ALA A 227 13.52 -5.99 4.03
CA ALA A 227 13.67 -5.28 5.30
C ALA A 227 13.76 -6.21 6.52
N LEU A 228 13.25 -7.44 6.40
CA LEU A 228 13.35 -8.48 7.43
C LEU A 228 14.65 -9.27 7.27
N ALA A 229 14.93 -9.74 6.05
CA ALA A 229 16.10 -10.55 5.72
C ALA A 229 17.43 -9.80 5.81
N SER A 230 17.41 -8.47 5.80
CA SER A 230 18.59 -7.61 6.00
C SER A 230 18.96 -7.42 7.47
N ARG A 231 18.10 -7.77 8.43
CA ARG A 231 18.40 -7.61 9.86
C ARG A 231 19.41 -8.66 10.31
N GLU A 232 20.47 -8.24 10.98
CA GLU A 232 21.55 -9.14 11.45
C GLU A 232 21.02 -10.27 12.34
N ILE A 233 20.10 -9.96 13.26
CA ILE A 233 19.44 -10.93 14.14
C ILE A 233 18.67 -12.04 13.40
N ILE A 234 18.33 -11.84 12.12
CA ILE A 234 17.68 -12.85 11.27
C ILE A 234 18.70 -13.47 10.32
N ARG A 235 19.58 -12.66 9.74
CA ARG A 235 20.61 -13.08 8.80
C ARG A 235 21.59 -14.08 9.42
N GLU A 236 22.14 -13.79 10.59
CA GLU A 236 23.18 -14.62 11.20
C GLU A 236 22.68 -16.01 11.56
N PRO A 237 21.51 -16.19 12.22
CA PRO A 237 21.00 -17.53 12.48
C PRO A 237 20.68 -18.34 11.22
N LEU A 238 20.14 -17.69 10.18
CA LEU A 238 19.83 -18.35 8.90
C LEU A 238 21.07 -18.98 8.27
N GLU A 239 22.19 -18.26 8.32
CA GLU A 239 23.47 -18.72 7.79
C GLU A 239 24.11 -19.77 8.71
N GLN A 240 24.25 -19.49 10.00
CA GLN A 240 24.99 -20.32 10.95
C GLN A 240 24.26 -21.63 11.31
N TYR A 241 22.93 -21.59 11.47
CA TYR A 241 22.17 -22.72 12.03
C TYR A 241 21.29 -23.44 11.01
N TYR A 242 20.82 -22.74 9.98
CA TYR A 242 19.85 -23.25 9.02
C TYR A 242 20.41 -23.46 7.61
N GLY A 243 21.68 -23.11 7.38
CA GLY A 243 22.40 -23.38 6.12
C GLY A 243 22.00 -22.47 4.96
N PHE A 244 21.29 -21.37 5.20
CA PHE A 244 20.93 -20.37 4.19
C PHE A 244 21.98 -19.25 4.14
N ALA A 245 23.09 -19.50 3.43
CA ALA A 245 24.12 -18.50 3.22
C ALA A 245 23.67 -17.37 2.29
N GLN A 246 24.51 -16.35 2.12
CA GLN A 246 24.16 -15.15 1.34
C GLN A 246 23.69 -15.47 -0.09
N PRO A 247 24.36 -16.32 -0.90
CA PRO A 247 23.94 -16.59 -2.27
C PRO A 247 22.53 -17.18 -2.38
N GLU A 248 22.17 -18.11 -1.48
CA GLU A 248 20.86 -18.75 -1.45
C GLU A 248 19.77 -17.77 -1.02
N ARG A 249 20.08 -16.92 -0.03
CA ARG A 249 19.15 -15.85 0.41
C ARG A 249 18.91 -14.84 -0.70
N GLU A 250 19.95 -14.40 -1.41
CA GLU A 250 19.80 -13.50 -2.55
C GLU A 250 18.99 -14.14 -3.68
N GLN A 251 19.20 -15.43 -3.95
CA GLN A 251 18.45 -16.18 -4.96
C GLN A 251 16.96 -16.21 -4.60
N ILE A 252 16.62 -16.53 -3.34
CA ILE A 252 15.24 -16.52 -2.84
C ILE A 252 14.62 -15.11 -2.94
N LEU A 253 15.33 -14.07 -2.52
CA LEU A 253 14.81 -12.71 -2.50
C LEU A 253 14.59 -12.13 -3.91
N LYS A 254 15.38 -12.56 -4.90
CA LYS A 254 15.23 -12.14 -6.31
C LYS A 254 14.15 -12.94 -7.06
N ALA A 255 13.66 -14.04 -6.48
CA ALA A 255 12.74 -14.94 -7.15
C ALA A 255 11.28 -14.42 -7.18
N PRO A 256 10.55 -14.63 -8.30
CA PRO A 256 9.12 -14.43 -8.36
C PRO A 256 8.38 -15.28 -7.33
N PHE A 257 7.31 -14.74 -6.77
CA PHE A 257 6.58 -15.40 -5.70
C PHE A 257 5.07 -15.20 -5.77
N HIS A 258 4.35 -16.12 -5.12
CA HIS A 258 2.94 -16.00 -4.81
C HIS A 258 2.67 -16.48 -3.38
N LEU A 259 2.22 -15.56 -2.54
CA LEU A 259 1.83 -15.75 -1.15
C LEU A 259 0.30 -15.81 -1.03
N ARG A 260 -0.23 -16.78 -0.29
CA ARG A 260 -1.65 -16.90 0.06
C ARG A 260 -1.82 -17.09 1.56
N LEU A 261 -2.83 -16.44 2.14
CA LEU A 261 -3.33 -16.75 3.47
C LEU A 261 -4.66 -17.48 3.31
N VAL A 262 -4.72 -18.71 3.79
CA VAL A 262 -5.84 -19.62 3.57
C VAL A 262 -6.54 -19.84 4.91
N PRO A 263 -7.88 -19.66 4.99
CA PRO A 263 -8.61 -19.91 6.23
C PRO A 263 -8.47 -21.38 6.62
N GLN A 264 -8.34 -21.64 7.92
CA GLN A 264 -8.37 -23.00 8.46
C GLN A 264 -9.71 -23.19 9.17
N ALA A 265 -10.39 -24.30 8.86
CA ALA A 265 -11.65 -24.66 9.52
C ALA A 265 -11.41 -25.36 10.86
N GLU A 266 -10.26 -26.02 11.01
CA GLU A 266 -9.95 -26.88 12.14
C GLU A 266 -8.50 -26.68 12.62
N GLY A 267 -8.27 -26.99 13.89
CA GLY A 267 -6.95 -26.94 14.52
C GLY A 267 -6.62 -25.60 15.22
N ALA A 268 -5.37 -25.46 15.63
CA ALA A 268 -4.85 -24.37 16.47
C ALA A 268 -4.64 -23.04 15.71
N TYR A 269 -4.61 -23.07 14.38
CA TYR A 269 -4.43 -21.88 13.54
C TYR A 269 -5.75 -21.45 12.95
N GLN A 270 -6.08 -20.16 12.98
CA GLN A 270 -7.28 -19.59 12.33
C GLN A 270 -7.12 -19.47 10.81
N ALA A 271 -5.88 -19.34 10.36
CA ALA A 271 -5.46 -19.28 8.97
C ALA A 271 -4.01 -19.76 8.89
N GLY A 272 -3.62 -20.26 7.73
CA GLY A 272 -2.24 -20.63 7.48
C GLY A 272 -1.70 -20.02 6.18
N LEU A 273 -0.38 -19.92 6.11
CA LEU A 273 0.33 -19.26 5.03
C LEU A 273 0.83 -20.28 4.02
N GLN A 274 0.63 -20.02 2.74
CA GLN A 274 1.30 -20.77 1.67
C GLN A 274 2.09 -19.82 0.79
N LEU A 275 3.33 -20.17 0.49
CA LEU A 275 4.25 -19.39 -0.33
C LEU A 275 4.79 -20.28 -1.45
N GLN A 276 4.65 -19.85 -2.69
CA GLN A 276 5.30 -20.45 -3.84
C GLN A 276 6.37 -19.51 -4.38
N ILE A 277 7.56 -20.05 -4.64
CA ILE A 277 8.73 -19.31 -5.12
C ILE A 277 9.25 -20.01 -6.37
N SER A 278 9.35 -19.28 -7.48
CA SER A 278 9.93 -19.80 -8.73
C SER A 278 11.44 -19.70 -8.68
N LEU A 279 12.12 -20.84 -8.57
CA LEU A 279 13.57 -20.92 -8.49
C LEU A 279 14.12 -21.64 -9.73
N PRO A 280 15.32 -21.25 -10.22
CA PRO A 280 16.05 -22.04 -11.20
C PRO A 280 16.19 -23.47 -10.69
N HIS A 281 15.87 -24.44 -11.55
CA HIS A 281 15.95 -25.86 -11.22
C HIS A 281 17.33 -26.23 -10.62
N LYS A 282 17.39 -27.27 -9.76
CA LYS A 282 18.64 -27.96 -9.35
C LYS A 282 19.63 -27.18 -8.47
N SER A 283 19.20 -26.17 -7.69
CA SER A 283 20.11 -25.60 -6.66
C SER A 283 20.42 -26.67 -5.59
N GLN A 284 21.54 -27.39 -5.76
CA GLN A 284 22.06 -28.35 -4.78
C GLN A 284 22.24 -27.67 -3.41
N ALA A 285 22.62 -26.39 -3.42
CA ALA A 285 22.74 -25.59 -2.21
C ALA A 285 21.38 -25.42 -1.49
N MET A 286 20.30 -25.15 -2.23
CA MET A 286 18.95 -25.08 -1.65
C MET A 286 18.53 -26.42 -1.04
N GLN A 287 18.79 -27.54 -1.74
CA GLN A 287 18.48 -28.88 -1.21
C GLN A 287 19.28 -29.20 0.06
N ARG A 288 20.56 -28.82 0.11
CA ARG A 288 21.38 -28.94 1.33
C ARG A 288 20.81 -28.11 2.48
N SER A 289 20.42 -26.87 2.21
CA SER A 289 19.79 -25.97 3.20
C SER A 289 18.52 -26.59 3.78
N LEU A 290 17.62 -27.09 2.92
CA LEU A 290 16.39 -27.78 3.35
C LEU A 290 16.67 -29.05 4.16
N LYS A 291 17.75 -29.77 3.85
CA LYS A 291 18.17 -30.94 4.63
C LYS A 291 18.67 -30.55 6.02
N VAL A 292 19.46 -29.47 6.13
CA VAL A 292 19.92 -28.90 7.42
C VAL A 292 18.71 -28.47 8.25
N LEU A 293 17.80 -27.69 7.65
CA LEU A 293 16.54 -27.27 8.28
C LEU A 293 15.73 -28.48 8.78
N SER A 294 15.63 -29.55 7.99
CA SER A 294 14.95 -30.78 8.42
C SER A 294 15.60 -31.46 9.62
N GLY A 295 16.92 -31.36 9.76
CA GLY A 295 17.64 -31.85 10.95
C GLY A 295 17.26 -31.01 12.17
N ARG A 296 17.34 -29.69 12.05
CA ARG A 296 17.00 -28.75 13.13
C ARG A 296 15.56 -28.88 13.61
N LEU A 297 14.59 -29.04 12.70
CA LEU A 297 13.20 -29.24 13.07
C LEU A 297 12.97 -30.56 13.83
N ARG A 298 13.73 -31.62 13.49
CA ARG A 298 13.72 -32.88 14.25
C ARG A 298 14.35 -32.71 15.63
N ASP A 299 15.45 -31.98 15.73
CA ASP A 299 16.09 -31.68 17.01
C ASP A 299 15.16 -30.87 17.94
N GLN A 300 14.26 -30.07 17.37
CA GLN A 300 13.19 -29.34 18.07
C GLN A 300 11.96 -30.22 18.40
N GLY A 301 11.99 -31.51 18.07
CA GLY A 301 10.93 -32.47 18.41
C GLY A 301 9.82 -32.61 17.36
N LEU A 302 9.90 -31.91 16.22
CA LEU A 302 8.91 -32.04 15.14
C LEU A 302 9.11 -33.34 14.37
N ARG A 303 8.00 -33.93 13.92
CA ARG A 303 8.00 -35.19 13.15
C ARG A 303 7.54 -34.96 11.71
N VAL A 304 8.07 -35.74 10.79
CA VAL A 304 7.61 -35.72 9.38
C VAL A 304 6.37 -36.59 9.24
N SER A 305 5.31 -36.07 8.64
CA SER A 305 4.05 -36.79 8.40
C SER A 305 4.09 -37.62 7.10
N LYS A 306 4.64 -37.09 6.00
CA LYS A 306 4.74 -37.78 4.70
C LYS A 306 6.10 -37.50 4.03
N PRO A 307 6.75 -38.49 3.38
CA PRO A 307 8.04 -38.27 2.68
C PRO A 307 7.93 -37.51 1.36
N SER A 308 6.80 -37.66 0.64
CA SER A 308 6.62 -37.07 -0.70
C SER A 308 6.37 -35.56 -0.69
N ALA A 309 5.84 -35.03 0.41
CA ALA A 309 5.76 -33.61 0.73
C ALA A 309 6.22 -33.45 2.18
N THR A 310 7.36 -32.79 2.41
CA THR A 310 7.98 -32.68 3.74
C THR A 310 7.09 -31.82 4.63
N SER A 311 6.12 -32.45 5.29
CA SER A 311 5.14 -31.81 6.17
C SER A 311 5.48 -32.18 7.61
N TRP A 312 5.60 -31.17 8.44
CA TRP A 312 6.00 -31.27 9.84
C TRP A 312 4.77 -31.22 10.73
N ILE A 313 4.73 -32.11 11.72
CA ILE A 313 3.71 -32.13 12.77
C ILE A 313 4.38 -31.92 14.12
N ASP A 314 3.69 -31.18 14.99
CA ASP A 314 4.05 -31.11 16.39
C ASP A 314 3.38 -32.28 17.14
N PRO A 315 4.17 -33.26 17.65
CA PRO A 315 3.63 -34.39 18.39
C PRO A 315 3.08 -34.01 19.77
N GLN A 316 3.45 -32.85 20.32
CA GLN A 316 2.96 -32.35 21.61
C GLN A 316 1.70 -31.50 21.47
N GLY A 317 1.36 -31.07 20.25
CA GLY A 317 0.11 -30.38 19.96
C GLY A 317 -1.11 -31.29 20.16
N THR A 318 -2.21 -30.71 20.65
CA THR A 318 -3.48 -31.39 20.97
C THR A 318 -4.11 -32.14 19.78
N SER A 319 -3.70 -31.87 18.55
CA SER A 319 -4.33 -32.40 17.32
C SER A 319 -3.38 -33.06 16.31
N ARG A 320 -2.10 -33.33 16.65
CA ARG A 320 -1.06 -33.79 15.67
C ARG A 320 -1.06 -32.95 14.38
N GLN A 321 -1.31 -31.65 14.52
CA GLN A 321 -1.55 -30.76 13.39
C GLN A 321 -0.27 -30.46 12.63
N VAL A 322 -0.42 -30.25 11.32
CA VAL A 322 0.66 -29.80 10.45
C VAL A 322 1.04 -28.37 10.84
N VAL A 323 2.26 -28.18 11.33
CA VAL A 323 2.82 -26.86 11.66
C VAL A 323 3.42 -26.17 10.44
N GLY A 324 3.75 -26.93 9.40
CA GLY A 324 4.25 -26.40 8.14
C GLY A 324 4.95 -27.45 7.30
N GLY A 325 5.63 -27.02 6.24
CA GLY A 325 6.34 -27.92 5.36
C GLY A 325 6.74 -27.29 4.04
N TRP A 326 7.38 -28.10 3.19
CA TRP A 326 7.70 -27.70 1.83
C TRP A 326 7.62 -28.87 0.83
N LEU A 327 7.41 -28.51 -0.42
CA LEU A 327 7.29 -29.41 -1.57
C LEU A 327 7.86 -28.73 -2.82
N TRP A 328 8.60 -29.49 -3.63
CA TRP A 328 8.99 -29.07 -4.97
C TRP A 328 7.93 -29.48 -5.99
N ILE A 329 7.42 -28.51 -6.77
CA ILE A 329 6.44 -28.72 -7.84
C ILE A 329 7.15 -28.57 -9.19
N ALA A 330 6.77 -29.44 -10.15
CA ALA A 330 7.37 -29.51 -11.49
C ALA A 330 8.92 -29.53 -11.47
N PRO A 331 9.57 -30.43 -10.72
CA PRO A 331 11.02 -30.46 -10.53
C PRO A 331 11.76 -31.06 -11.75
N LYS A 332 11.31 -30.76 -12.98
CA LYS A 332 11.91 -31.22 -14.25
C LYS A 332 11.92 -30.14 -15.34
N THR A 333 11.33 -28.97 -15.08
CA THR A 333 11.36 -27.79 -15.97
C THR A 333 12.38 -26.77 -15.45
N ASP A 334 12.91 -25.92 -16.34
CA ASP A 334 13.93 -24.90 -15.97
C ASP A 334 13.47 -23.94 -14.86
N GLU A 335 12.14 -23.78 -14.69
CA GLU A 335 11.52 -23.10 -13.56
C GLU A 335 10.87 -24.13 -12.62
N SER A 336 11.56 -24.47 -11.52
CA SER A 336 11.00 -25.31 -10.47
C SER A 336 10.35 -24.44 -9.39
N VAL A 337 9.21 -24.85 -8.86
CA VAL A 337 8.50 -24.08 -7.83
C VAL A 337 8.73 -24.72 -6.46
N LEU A 338 9.30 -23.96 -5.54
CA LEU A 338 9.33 -24.32 -4.12
C LEU A 338 8.04 -23.83 -3.46
N SER A 339 7.20 -24.77 -3.04
CA SER A 339 5.96 -24.52 -2.30
C SER A 339 6.22 -24.74 -0.81
N VAL A 340 5.92 -23.75 0.02
CA VAL A 340 6.11 -23.73 1.48
C VAL A 340 4.75 -23.49 2.15
N GLY A 341 4.46 -24.22 3.21
CA GLY A 341 3.29 -24.03 4.08
C GLY A 341 3.69 -23.74 5.51
N LEU A 342 2.97 -22.85 6.20
CA LEU A 342 3.09 -22.57 7.63
C LEU A 342 1.70 -22.57 8.27
N GLY A 343 1.51 -23.38 9.31
CA GLY A 343 0.20 -23.66 9.91
C GLY A 343 -0.72 -24.53 9.04
N LEU A 344 -0.23 -24.98 7.88
CA LEU A 344 -0.86 -25.99 7.02
C LEU A 344 0.20 -26.67 6.13
N SER A 345 -0.23 -27.71 5.42
CA SER A 345 0.58 -28.37 4.40
C SER A 345 0.90 -27.44 3.21
N PRO A 346 2.09 -27.57 2.59
CA PRO A 346 2.40 -26.86 1.35
C PRO A 346 1.41 -27.24 0.24
N ALA A 347 1.12 -26.32 -0.65
CA ALA A 347 0.25 -26.59 -1.79
C ALA A 347 0.91 -27.58 -2.76
N ALA A 348 0.15 -28.56 -3.24
CA ALA A 348 0.62 -29.59 -4.16
C ALA A 348 0.68 -29.13 -5.63
N THR A 349 -0.12 -28.13 -5.97
CA THR A 349 -0.26 -27.59 -7.33
C THR A 349 0.18 -26.14 -7.39
N VAL A 350 0.69 -25.73 -8.54
CA VAL A 350 1.02 -24.31 -8.77
C VAL A 350 -0.26 -23.48 -8.63
N PHE A 351 -0.14 -22.34 -7.99
CA PHE A 351 -1.24 -21.42 -7.81
C PHE A 351 -1.76 -20.86 -9.14
N THR A 352 -3.03 -21.15 -9.42
CA THR A 352 -3.80 -20.48 -10.46
C THR A 352 -4.13 -19.06 -10.01
N GLY A 353 -3.40 -18.08 -10.54
CA GLY A 353 -3.78 -16.66 -10.49
C GLY A 353 -4.51 -16.25 -11.77
N PRO A 354 -5.03 -15.01 -11.88
CA PRO A 354 -5.20 -14.43 -13.21
C PRO A 354 -3.85 -14.65 -13.92
N LYS A 355 -3.86 -15.45 -15.00
CA LYS A 355 -2.66 -15.97 -15.71
C LYS A 355 -1.52 -15.00 -15.52
N ALA A 356 -0.39 -15.46 -14.98
CA ALA A 356 0.87 -14.74 -14.95
C ALA A 356 0.93 -13.88 -16.22
N ASN A 357 0.58 -12.60 -16.06
CA ASN A 357 0.37 -11.78 -17.22
C ASN A 357 1.81 -11.62 -17.74
N PRO A 358 2.11 -11.95 -19.00
CA PRO A 358 3.45 -11.71 -19.56
C PRO A 358 3.80 -10.21 -19.61
N ASN A 359 3.00 -9.34 -18.97
CA ASN A 359 3.39 -7.99 -18.58
C ASN A 359 4.56 -8.03 -17.61
N LYS A 360 5.76 -7.93 -18.19
CA LYS A 360 7.04 -7.62 -17.52
C LYS A 360 6.94 -6.42 -16.58
N ASP A 361 5.90 -5.60 -16.71
CA ASP A 361 5.69 -4.39 -15.93
C ASP A 361 4.94 -4.62 -14.61
N LEU A 362 4.29 -5.77 -14.35
CA LEU A 362 3.58 -5.99 -13.08
C LEU A 362 4.55 -6.28 -11.93
N THR A 363 4.77 -5.33 -11.03
CA THR A 363 5.68 -5.47 -9.89
C THR A 363 5.07 -6.26 -8.74
N LEU A 364 3.82 -5.90 -8.37
CA LEU A 364 3.09 -6.48 -7.24
C LEU A 364 1.58 -6.49 -7.52
N SER A 365 0.90 -7.56 -7.13
CA SER A 365 -0.55 -7.68 -7.12
C SER A 365 -1.00 -8.17 -5.74
N LEU A 366 -2.05 -7.55 -5.21
CA LEU A 366 -2.64 -7.83 -3.91
C LEU A 366 -4.14 -8.00 -4.09
N SER A 367 -4.69 -9.09 -3.55
CA SER A 367 -6.12 -9.31 -3.39
C SER A 367 -6.40 -9.74 -1.96
N VAL A 368 -7.40 -9.14 -1.33
CA VAL A 368 -7.74 -9.37 0.07
C VAL A 368 -9.26 -9.51 0.19
N ASN A 369 -9.72 -10.33 1.13
CA ASN A 369 -11.06 -10.25 1.70
C ASN A 369 -10.97 -9.67 3.12
N PRO A 370 -11.05 -8.33 3.27
CA PRO A 370 -10.91 -7.68 4.57
C PRO A 370 -12.01 -8.04 5.56
N ARG A 371 -13.24 -8.30 5.09
CA ARG A 371 -14.35 -8.73 5.93
C ARG A 371 -14.02 -10.04 6.64
N ASP A 372 -13.64 -11.08 5.90
CA ASP A 372 -13.31 -12.37 6.49
C ASP A 372 -12.07 -12.28 7.39
N LEU A 373 -11.09 -11.43 7.06
CA LEU A 373 -9.95 -11.17 7.94
C LEU A 373 -10.38 -10.52 9.26
N ALA A 374 -11.30 -9.54 9.20
CA ALA A 374 -11.81 -8.87 10.38
C ALA A 374 -12.67 -9.79 11.25
N GLU A 375 -13.56 -10.59 10.65
CA GLU A 375 -14.40 -11.58 11.35
C GLU A 375 -13.56 -12.64 12.07
N ARG A 376 -12.38 -12.95 11.55
CA ARG A 376 -11.40 -13.86 12.18
C ARG A 376 -10.45 -13.17 13.15
N GLY A 377 -10.52 -11.86 13.34
CA GLY A 377 -9.59 -11.12 14.20
C GLY A 377 -8.16 -10.98 13.63
N LEU A 378 -7.97 -11.25 12.34
CA LEU A 378 -6.69 -11.15 11.62
C LEU A 378 -6.45 -9.75 11.00
N LEU A 379 -7.44 -8.87 11.07
CA LEU A 379 -7.32 -7.45 10.70
C LEU A 379 -7.53 -6.58 11.94
N SER A 380 -6.58 -5.69 12.25
CA SER A 380 -6.66 -4.86 13.46
C SER A 380 -7.88 -3.94 13.44
N GLY A 381 -8.43 -3.66 14.63
CA GLY A 381 -9.60 -2.78 14.79
C GLY A 381 -9.36 -1.31 14.39
N THR A 382 -8.09 -0.92 14.21
CA THR A 382 -7.68 0.44 13.79
C THR A 382 -8.00 0.74 12.33
N TRP A 383 -8.29 -0.27 11.50
CA TRP A 383 -8.67 -0.06 10.11
C TRP A 383 -10.06 0.59 9.99
N PRO A 384 -10.25 1.52 9.01
CA PRO A 384 -11.54 2.15 8.78
C PRO A 384 -12.67 1.12 8.60
N ARG A 385 -13.87 1.43 9.11
CA ARG A 385 -15.03 0.54 9.03
C ARG A 385 -15.32 0.08 7.60
N VAL A 386 -15.25 0.99 6.62
CA VAL A 386 -15.43 0.68 5.19
C VAL A 386 -14.45 -0.38 4.68
N VAL A 387 -13.20 -0.35 5.18
CA VAL A 387 -12.20 -1.36 4.84
C VAL A 387 -12.52 -2.68 5.54
N ARG A 388 -12.90 -2.66 6.81
CA ARG A 388 -13.22 -3.89 7.56
C ARG A 388 -14.49 -4.60 7.08
N GLN A 389 -15.38 -3.91 6.39
CA GLN A 389 -16.66 -4.46 5.92
C GLN A 389 -16.67 -4.84 4.45
N THR A 390 -15.63 -4.51 3.69
CA THR A 390 -15.58 -4.86 2.27
C THR A 390 -15.30 -6.35 2.06
N PRO A 391 -16.04 -7.02 1.15
CA PRO A 391 -15.75 -8.40 0.79
C PRO A 391 -14.50 -8.53 -0.10
N ARG A 392 -14.04 -7.43 -0.73
CA ARG A 392 -12.95 -7.49 -1.69
C ARG A 392 -12.20 -6.18 -1.82
N LEU A 393 -10.89 -6.26 -1.60
CA LEU A 393 -9.92 -5.21 -1.89
C LEU A 393 -8.89 -5.76 -2.87
N GLN A 394 -8.59 -4.99 -3.92
CA GLN A 394 -7.56 -5.31 -4.88
C GLN A 394 -6.64 -4.12 -5.10
N LEU A 395 -5.35 -4.40 -5.27
CA LEU A 395 -4.32 -3.40 -5.50
C LEU A 395 -3.25 -3.97 -6.42
N THR A 396 -2.76 -3.16 -7.35
CA THR A 396 -1.66 -3.51 -8.25
C THR A 396 -0.64 -2.39 -8.30
N LEU A 397 0.64 -2.76 -8.27
CA LEU A 397 1.77 -1.90 -8.57
C LEU A 397 2.39 -2.36 -9.89
N LYS A 398 2.53 -1.43 -10.83
CA LYS A 398 3.19 -1.67 -12.11
C LYS A 398 4.38 -0.74 -12.27
N SER A 399 5.51 -1.24 -12.76
CA SER A 399 6.63 -0.43 -13.19
C SER A 399 6.15 0.59 -14.23
N MET A 400 6.61 1.84 -14.09
CA MET A 400 6.36 2.86 -15.11
C MET A 400 7.33 2.65 -16.29
N GLY A 401 6.79 2.72 -17.52
CA GLY A 401 7.61 2.69 -18.73
C GLY A 401 8.41 3.98 -18.95
N GLY A 402 9.39 3.93 -19.84
CA GLY A 402 10.21 5.09 -20.23
C GLY A 402 11.64 5.10 -19.67
N VAL A 403 12.02 4.12 -18.85
CA VAL A 403 13.39 3.95 -18.33
C VAL A 403 13.83 2.49 -18.55
N SER A 404 15.07 2.26 -18.98
CA SER A 404 15.61 0.90 -19.13
C SER A 404 15.66 0.17 -17.78
N SER A 405 15.20 -1.07 -17.77
CA SER A 405 14.80 -1.82 -16.59
C SER A 405 15.98 -2.29 -15.72
N SER A 406 16.09 -1.74 -14.51
CA SER A 406 16.27 -2.52 -13.27
C SER A 406 15.93 -1.60 -12.09
N ALA A 407 14.89 -1.93 -11.33
CA ALA A 407 14.36 -1.13 -10.21
C ALA A 407 13.87 0.28 -10.59
N THR A 408 12.70 0.39 -11.23
CA THR A 408 12.01 1.68 -11.31
C THR A 408 11.57 2.10 -9.91
N ASP A 409 12.19 3.17 -9.40
CA ASP A 409 11.87 3.78 -8.10
C ASP A 409 10.42 4.32 -8.04
N TRP A 410 9.74 4.40 -9.19
CA TRP A 410 8.37 4.88 -9.34
C TRP A 410 7.51 3.86 -10.09
N MET A 411 6.28 3.69 -9.62
CA MET A 411 5.31 2.71 -10.08
C MET A 411 3.95 3.37 -10.24
N GLU A 412 3.18 2.84 -11.18
CA GLU A 412 1.75 3.08 -11.23
C GLU A 412 1.06 2.25 -10.14
N LEU A 413 0.20 2.90 -9.36
CA LEU A 413 -0.62 2.29 -8.33
C LEU A 413 -2.07 2.32 -8.78
N ARG A 414 -2.73 1.16 -8.78
CA ARG A 414 -4.17 1.05 -9.03
C ARG A 414 -4.82 0.15 -8.00
N GLY A 415 -6.10 0.32 -7.79
CA GLY A 415 -6.87 -0.62 -6.99
C GLY A 415 -8.33 -0.22 -6.86
N GLN A 416 -9.04 -1.07 -6.14
CA GLN A 416 -10.45 -0.91 -5.88
C GLN A 416 -10.86 -1.64 -4.61
N LEU A 417 -11.92 -1.12 -4.01
CA LEU A 417 -12.59 -1.68 -2.86
C LEU A 417 -14.08 -1.82 -3.20
N ALA A 418 -14.61 -3.03 -3.07
CA ALA A 418 -16.04 -3.29 -3.23
C ALA A 418 -16.77 -2.74 -2.01
N LEU A 419 -17.71 -1.83 -2.19
CA LEU A 419 -18.53 -1.32 -1.11
C LEU A 419 -19.68 -2.30 -0.90
N ALA A 420 -20.01 -2.58 0.36
CA ALA A 420 -21.25 -3.30 0.65
C ALA A 420 -22.43 -2.45 0.15
N ALA A 421 -23.41 -3.09 -0.50
CA ALA A 421 -24.64 -2.42 -0.90
C ALA A 421 -25.24 -1.72 0.33
N ALA A 422 -25.66 -0.47 0.16
CA ALA A 422 -26.33 0.29 1.21
C ALA A 422 -27.70 -0.35 1.49
N GLY A 423 -27.76 -1.34 2.38
CA GLY A 423 -28.98 -2.07 2.66
C GLY A 423 -28.93 -3.11 3.78
N GLU A 424 -27.75 -3.49 4.28
CA GLU A 424 -27.63 -4.39 5.43
C GLU A 424 -26.87 -3.68 6.57
N SER A 425 -27.60 -2.91 7.37
CA SER A 425 -27.13 -2.35 8.63
C SER A 425 -28.11 -2.64 9.74
#